data_AF-A0A257S3M8-F1
#
_entry.id   AF-A0A257S3M8-F1
#
_cell.length_a   1.000
_cell.length_b   1.000
_cell.length_c   1.000
_cell.angle_alpha   90.00
_cell.angle_beta   90.00
_cell.angle_gamma   90.00
#
_symmetry.space_group_name_H-M   'P 1'
#
loop_
_entity.id
_entity.type
_entity.pdbx_description
1 polymer ?
#
loop_
_entity_poly.entity_id
_entity_poly.type
_entity_poly.pdbx_seq_one_letter_code
_entity_poly.pdbx_strand_id
1 'polypeptide(L)'
;MRQVIDVRDLPLSRRAGFSKRSLAAGLAEAGIGYRHLKALGTPAEGREANRRRQWDRFWRIVEARLATPEADFALGEAAAWAAASPSCLLCYEASACQCHRLRAGEMLAARYGFRVRHLSVHGSTPQS
;
A
#
# COMPACT_ATOMS: atom_id res chain seq x y z
N MET A 1 12.15 -9.71 0.10
CA MET A 1 11.89 -8.38 -0.52
C MET A 1 13.11 -7.51 -0.27
N ARG A 2 13.38 -6.51 -1.12
CA ARG A 2 14.51 -5.58 -0.93
C ARG A 2 14.06 -4.15 -0.66
N GLN A 3 12.79 -3.84 -0.90
CA GLN A 3 12.21 -2.52 -0.63
C GLN A 3 10.75 -2.63 -0.16
N VAL A 4 10.36 -1.70 0.71
CA VAL A 4 8.97 -1.42 1.08
C VAL A 4 8.56 -0.05 0.52
N ILE A 5 7.43 -0.02 -0.17
CA ILE A 5 6.76 1.19 -0.66
C ILE A 5 5.52 1.39 0.22
N ASP A 6 5.61 2.33 1.15
CA ASP A 6 4.50 2.73 1.98
C ASP A 6 3.52 3.58 1.17
N VAL A 7 2.27 3.13 1.07
CA VAL A 7 1.20 3.84 0.35
C VAL A 7 0.17 4.41 1.31
N ARG A 8 0.52 4.61 2.59
CA ARG A 8 -0.37 5.30 3.54
C ARG A 8 -0.41 6.79 3.21
N ASP A 9 -1.61 7.38 3.21
CA ASP A 9 -1.76 8.84 3.09
C ASP A 9 -1.06 9.57 4.26
N LEU A 10 -1.24 9.04 5.46
CA LEU A 10 -0.52 9.43 6.67
C LEU A 10 0.18 8.19 7.26
N PRO A 11 1.52 8.10 7.24
CA PRO A 11 2.26 6.97 7.81
C PRO A 11 2.42 7.11 9.34
N LEU A 12 1.30 7.45 10.00
CA LEU A 12 1.17 7.52 11.44
C LEU A 12 0.59 6.20 11.94
N SER A 13 1.14 5.69 13.04
CA SER A 13 0.63 4.49 13.69
C SER A 13 0.84 4.59 15.19
N ARG A 14 -0.17 4.18 15.96
CA ARG A 14 -0.07 3.98 17.40
C ARG A 14 0.49 2.59 17.75
N ARG A 15 0.62 1.69 16.77
CA ARG A 15 1.28 0.39 16.96
C ARG A 15 2.79 0.61 17.01
N ALA A 16 3.42 0.18 18.10
CA ALA A 16 4.87 0.30 18.30
C ALA A 16 5.63 -0.25 17.08
N GLY A 17 6.61 0.51 16.59
CA GLY A 17 7.43 0.15 15.43
C GLY A 17 6.83 0.53 14.06
N PHE A 18 5.56 0.93 13.95
CA PHE A 18 4.90 1.19 12.65
C PHE A 18 4.72 2.67 12.30
N SER A 19 5.31 3.58 13.09
CA SER A 19 5.49 4.98 12.69
C SER A 19 6.50 5.05 11.52
N LYS A 20 6.41 6.07 10.65
CA LYS A 20 7.35 6.24 9.53
C LYS A 20 8.82 6.08 9.93
N ARG A 21 9.25 6.77 10.99
CA ARG A 21 10.65 6.78 11.44
C ARG A 21 11.07 5.42 11.98
N SER A 22 10.27 4.83 12.88
CA SER A 22 10.60 3.54 13.48
C SER A 22 10.59 2.41 12.45
N LEU A 23 9.63 2.42 11.52
CA LEU A 23 9.55 1.42 10.47
C LEU A 23 10.74 1.54 9.50
N ALA A 24 11.07 2.76 9.07
CA ALA A 24 12.22 2.98 8.19
C ALA A 24 13.53 2.53 8.85
N ALA A 25 13.72 2.80 10.15
CA ALA A 25 14.89 2.37 10.89
C ALA A 25 14.99 0.83 10.98
N GLY A 26 13.92 0.15 11.39
CA GLY A 26 13.93 -1.31 11.48
C GLY A 26 14.08 -2.01 10.12
N LEU A 27 13.55 -1.43 9.05
CA LEU A 27 13.79 -1.92 7.70
C LEU A 27 15.25 -1.73 7.27
N ALA A 28 15.85 -0.58 7.59
CA ALA A 28 17.25 -0.31 7.28
C ALA A 28 18.21 -1.28 8.00
N GLU A 29 17.95 -1.60 9.27
CA GLU A 29 18.70 -2.63 10.02
C GLU A 29 18.64 -4.01 9.34
N ALA A 30 17.53 -4.33 8.67
CA ALA A 30 17.36 -5.54 7.88
C ALA A 30 17.86 -5.43 6.43
N GLY A 31 18.49 -4.30 6.04
CA GLY A 31 18.94 -4.05 4.67
C GLY A 31 17.81 -3.82 3.66
N ILE A 32 16.62 -3.42 4.12
CA ILE A 32 15.44 -3.18 3.30
C ILE A 32 15.23 -1.68 3.13
N GLY A 33 15.12 -1.22 1.88
CA GLY A 33 14.81 0.18 1.58
C GLY A 33 13.39 0.57 1.96
N TYR A 34 13.18 1.84 2.32
CA TYR A 34 11.85 2.40 2.60
C TYR A 34 11.57 3.61 1.69
N ARG A 35 10.46 3.56 0.96
CA ARG A 35 9.93 4.66 0.14
C ARG A 35 8.49 4.95 0.54
N HIS A 36 8.05 6.19 0.40
CA HIS A 36 6.69 6.60 0.77
C HIS A 36 6.02 7.36 -0.38
N LEU A 37 4.90 6.83 -0.87
CA LEU A 37 4.10 7.41 -1.95
C LEU A 37 2.71 7.77 -1.41
N LYS A 38 2.63 8.94 -0.76
CA LYS A 38 1.38 9.48 -0.22
C LYS A 38 0.27 9.59 -1.27
N ALA A 39 0.63 9.87 -2.52
CA ALA A 39 -0.34 10.03 -3.61
C ALA A 39 -1.22 8.79 -3.82
N LEU A 40 -0.68 7.60 -3.53
CA LEU A 40 -1.38 6.32 -3.63
C LEU A 40 -2.23 5.97 -2.40
N GLY A 41 -2.26 6.85 -1.39
CA GLY A 41 -2.95 6.61 -0.14
C GLY A 41 -4.40 7.05 -0.12
N THR A 42 -5.20 6.36 0.70
CA THR A 42 -6.61 6.71 0.94
C THR A 42 -6.72 7.94 1.86
N PRO A 43 -7.43 9.01 1.45
CA PRO A 43 -7.62 10.22 2.25
C PRO A 43 -8.53 9.97 3.48
N ALA A 44 -8.69 10.97 4.34
CA ALA A 44 -9.32 10.82 5.66
C ALA A 44 -10.76 10.30 5.58
N GLU A 45 -11.53 10.80 4.62
CA GLU A 45 -12.90 10.41 4.33
C GLU A 45 -13.02 8.95 3.86
N GLY A 46 -12.04 8.46 3.09
CA GLY A 46 -11.99 7.06 2.69
C GLY A 46 -11.65 6.16 3.88
N ARG A 47 -10.71 6.58 4.74
CA ARG A 47 -10.42 5.87 5.99
C ARG A 47 -11.63 5.79 6.92
N GLU A 48 -12.43 6.86 6.98
CA GLU A 48 -13.68 6.88 7.74
C GLU A 48 -14.74 5.95 7.12
N ALA A 49 -14.90 5.97 5.79
CA ALA A 49 -15.79 5.04 5.10
C ALA A 49 -15.42 3.57 5.35
N ASN A 50 -14.13 3.24 5.32
CA ASN A 50 -13.62 1.90 5.67
C ASN A 50 -13.98 1.53 7.11
N ARG A 51 -13.68 2.40 8.09
CA ARG A 51 -14.04 2.16 9.51
C ARG A 51 -15.53 1.91 9.71
N ARG A 52 -16.39 2.61 8.97
CA ARG A 52 -17.85 2.45 9.01
C ARG A 52 -18.37 1.34 8.11
N ARG A 53 -17.51 0.57 7.45
CA ARG A 53 -17.86 -0.50 6.50
C ARG A 53 -18.75 -0.01 5.34
N GLN A 54 -18.61 1.25 4.95
CA GLN A 54 -19.32 1.85 3.81
C GLN A 54 -18.55 1.55 2.52
N TRP A 55 -18.55 0.28 2.08
CA TRP A 55 -17.66 -0.21 1.03
C TRP A 55 -17.80 0.51 -0.30
N ASP A 56 -19.03 0.77 -0.76
CA ASP A 56 -19.27 1.48 -2.03
C ASP A 56 -18.71 2.89 -1.99
N ARG A 57 -18.84 3.57 -0.84
CA ARG A 57 -18.25 4.90 -0.63
C ARG A 57 -16.74 4.82 -0.57
N PHE A 58 -16.19 3.84 0.14
CA PHE A 58 -14.76 3.63 0.25
C PHE A 58 -14.13 3.43 -1.13
N TRP A 59 -14.65 2.51 -1.94
CA TRP A 59 -14.09 2.21 -3.26
C TRP A 59 -14.18 3.39 -4.21
N ARG A 60 -15.29 4.13 -4.21
CA ARG A 60 -15.42 5.35 -5.02
C ARG A 60 -14.37 6.41 -4.67
N ILE A 61 -14.06 6.57 -3.38
CA ILE A 61 -13.02 7.50 -2.92
C ILE A 61 -11.62 7.00 -3.34
N VAL A 62 -11.34 5.70 -3.21
CA VAL A 62 -10.08 5.10 -3.63
C VAL A 62 -9.88 5.27 -5.14
N GLU A 63 -10.89 4.98 -5.95
CA GLU A 63 -10.83 5.10 -7.40
C GLU A 63 -10.65 6.55 -7.84
N ALA A 64 -11.41 7.48 -7.25
CA ALA A 64 -11.23 8.91 -7.52
C ALA A 64 -9.81 9.39 -7.16
N ARG A 65 -9.26 8.89 -6.04
CA ARG A 65 -7.90 9.24 -5.62
C ARG A 65 -6.83 8.67 -6.57
N LEU A 66 -7.00 7.42 -7.02
CA LEU A 66 -6.04 6.77 -7.92
C LEU A 66 -6.16 7.25 -9.37
N ALA A 67 -7.21 7.99 -9.71
CA ALA A 67 -7.39 8.64 -11.01
C ALA A 67 -6.73 10.03 -11.11
N THR A 68 -6.14 10.58 -10.04
CA THR A 68 -5.51 11.90 -10.10
C THR A 68 -4.14 11.85 -10.78
N PRO A 69 -3.68 12.95 -11.42
CA PRO A 69 -2.36 13.01 -12.04
C PRO A 69 -1.19 12.70 -11.09
N GLU A 70 -1.32 13.09 -9.82
CA GLU A 70 -0.29 12.82 -8.81
C GLU A 70 -0.22 11.32 -8.48
N ALA A 71 -1.36 10.63 -8.46
CA ALA A 71 -1.40 9.19 -8.25
C ALA A 71 -0.84 8.44 -9.48
N ASP A 72 -1.10 8.94 -10.68
CA ASP A 72 -0.54 8.39 -11.92
C ASP A 72 0.99 8.50 -11.95
N PHE A 73 1.53 9.69 -11.61
CA PHE A 73 2.98 9.89 -11.47
C PHE A 73 3.59 8.95 -10.42
N ALA A 74 2.96 8.83 -9.24
CA ALA A 74 3.43 7.94 -8.18
C ALA A 74 3.33 6.45 -8.56
N LEU A 75 2.34 6.04 -9.37
CA LEU A 75 2.28 4.69 -9.93
C LEU A 75 3.47 4.43 -10.87
N GLY A 76 3.85 5.42 -11.67
CA GLY A 76 5.06 5.37 -12.50
C GLY A 76 6.34 5.21 -11.67
N GLU A 77 6.48 5.98 -10.58
CA GLU A 77 7.60 5.83 -9.64
C GLU A 77 7.63 4.43 -9.00
N ALA A 78 6.49 3.94 -8.52
CA ALA A 78 6.36 2.61 -7.94
C ALA A 78 6.75 1.52 -8.94
N ALA A 79 6.32 1.67 -10.20
CA ALA A 79 6.65 0.75 -11.28
C ALA A 79 8.16 0.75 -11.57
N ALA A 80 8.79 1.93 -11.69
CA ALA A 80 10.22 2.05 -11.91
C ALA A 80 11.04 1.38 -10.79
N TRP A 81 10.65 1.58 -9.53
CA TRP A 81 11.32 0.94 -8.41
C TRP A 81 11.09 -0.57 -8.36
N ALA A 82 9.87 -1.03 -8.66
CA ALA A 82 9.54 -2.45 -8.68
C ALA A 82 10.25 -3.20 -9.83
N ALA A 83 10.50 -2.54 -10.96
CA ALA A 83 11.29 -3.08 -12.06
C ALA A 83 12.77 -3.24 -11.68
N ALA A 84 13.33 -2.29 -10.92
CA ALA A 84 14.72 -2.35 -10.48
C ALA A 84 14.96 -3.34 -9.33
N SER A 85 13.96 -3.54 -8.45
CA SER A 85 14.14 -4.34 -7.24
C SER A 85 12.82 -4.91 -6.68
N PRO A 86 12.80 -6.16 -6.18
CA PRO A 86 11.61 -6.75 -5.57
C PRO A 86 11.04 -5.90 -4.44
N SER A 87 9.85 -5.32 -4.70
CA SER A 87 9.22 -4.32 -3.85
C SER A 87 7.92 -4.84 -3.22
N CYS A 88 7.60 -4.35 -2.02
CA CYS A 88 6.35 -4.65 -1.32
C CYS A 88 5.56 -3.36 -1.09
N LEU A 89 4.31 -3.30 -1.54
CA LEU A 89 3.39 -2.25 -1.14
C LEU A 89 2.96 -2.48 0.32
N LEU A 90 2.99 -1.43 1.14
CA LEU A 90 2.57 -1.46 2.54
C LEU A 90 1.40 -0.51 2.77
N CYS A 91 0.40 -1.01 3.49
CA CYS A 91 -0.69 -0.21 4.03
C CYS A 91 -1.01 -0.65 5.48
N TYR A 92 -2.00 -0.04 6.12
CA TYR A 92 -2.39 -0.31 7.50
C TYR A 92 -3.23 -1.58 7.66
N GLU A 93 -4.15 -1.84 6.74
CA GLU A 93 -5.12 -2.93 6.88
C GLU A 93 -4.46 -4.30 6.74
N ALA A 94 -4.93 -5.29 7.51
CA ALA A 94 -4.41 -6.65 7.40
C ALA A 94 -4.86 -7.32 6.09
N SER A 95 -6.12 -7.16 5.70
CA SER A 95 -6.67 -7.76 4.49
C SER A 95 -6.52 -6.86 3.27
N ALA A 96 -6.02 -7.43 2.16
CA ALA A 96 -5.93 -6.71 0.90
C ALA A 96 -7.32 -6.42 0.30
N CYS A 97 -8.32 -7.28 0.51
CA CYS A 97 -9.68 -7.08 -0.03
C CYS A 97 -10.44 -5.91 0.59
N GLN A 98 -9.89 -5.27 1.62
CA GLN A 98 -10.48 -4.12 2.32
C GLN A 98 -9.53 -2.93 2.32
N CYS A 99 -8.61 -2.87 1.36
CA CYS A 99 -7.52 -1.90 1.35
C CYS A 99 -7.29 -1.35 -0.06
N HIS A 100 -6.94 -0.07 -0.16
CA HIS A 100 -6.59 0.57 -1.43
C HIS A 100 -5.36 -0.03 -2.10
N ARG A 101 -4.49 -0.70 -1.35
CA ARG A 101 -3.31 -1.38 -1.92
C ARG A 101 -3.67 -2.47 -2.93
N LEU A 102 -4.88 -3.04 -2.85
CA LEU A 102 -5.39 -3.97 -3.85
C LEU A 102 -5.50 -3.27 -5.20
N ARG A 103 -6.23 -2.15 -5.26
CA ARG A 103 -6.38 -1.35 -6.48
C ARG A 103 -5.06 -0.86 -7.03
N ALA A 104 -4.18 -0.33 -6.17
CA ALA A 104 -2.84 0.08 -6.60
C ALA A 104 -2.03 -1.10 -7.20
N GLY A 105 -2.10 -2.28 -6.58
CA GLY A 105 -1.47 -3.50 -7.10
C GLY A 105 -2.06 -3.95 -8.44
N GLU A 106 -3.38 -3.97 -8.57
CA GLU A 106 -4.09 -4.29 -9.83
C GLU A 106 -3.67 -3.34 -10.96
N MET A 107 -3.58 -2.04 -10.67
CA MET A 107 -3.12 -1.04 -11.65
C MET A 107 -1.67 -1.28 -12.06
N LEU A 108 -0.78 -1.61 -11.12
CA LEU A 108 0.61 -1.95 -11.43
C LEU A 108 0.71 -3.21 -12.30
N ALA A 109 -0.11 -4.21 -12.02
CA ALA A 109 -0.17 -5.44 -12.82
C ALA A 109 -0.69 -5.17 -14.24
N ALA A 110 -1.81 -4.44 -14.36
CA ALA A 110 -2.46 -4.17 -15.64
C ALA A 110 -1.64 -3.23 -16.53
N ARG A 111 -1.01 -2.20 -15.97
CA ARG A 111 -0.32 -1.15 -16.75
C ARG A 111 1.15 -1.47 -17.03
N TYR A 112 1.81 -2.21 -16.13
CA TYR A 112 3.26 -2.45 -16.21
C TYR A 112 3.64 -3.95 -16.20
N GLY A 113 2.66 -4.86 -16.19
CA GLY A 113 2.91 -6.30 -16.33
C GLY A 113 3.45 -6.99 -15.08
N PHE A 114 3.35 -6.36 -13.90
CA PHE A 114 3.84 -6.97 -12.67
C PHE A 114 2.96 -8.12 -12.18
N ARG A 115 3.60 -9.18 -11.67
CA ARG A 115 2.90 -10.21 -10.89
C ARG A 115 2.76 -9.76 -9.44
N VAL A 116 1.52 -9.53 -9.00
CA VAL A 116 1.21 -9.18 -7.60
C VAL A 116 0.91 -10.44 -6.78
N ARG A 117 1.52 -10.53 -5.59
CA ARG A 117 1.20 -11.55 -4.59
C ARG A 117 0.92 -10.87 -3.26
N HIS A 118 -0.24 -11.15 -2.67
CA HIS A 118 -0.56 -10.67 -1.35
C HIS A 118 0.21 -11.45 -0.30
N LEU A 119 0.92 -10.73 0.57
CA LEU A 119 1.60 -11.31 1.71
C LEU A 119 0.67 -11.27 2.90
N SER A 120 0.44 -12.44 3.52
CA SER A 120 -0.17 -12.57 4.82
C SER A 120 0.88 -13.05 5.82
N VAL A 121 0.74 -12.60 7.07
CA VAL A 121 1.52 -13.17 8.17
C VAL A 121 0.82 -14.48 8.53
N HIS A 122 1.29 -15.60 8.02
CA HIS A 122 0.74 -16.91 8.37
C HIS A 122 1.78 -17.78 9.06
N GLY A 123 1.44 -18.13 10.30
CA GLY A 123 1.62 -19.46 10.84
C GLY A 123 0.28 -20.24 10.89
N SER A 124 -0.71 -19.91 10.06
CA SER A 124 -1.94 -20.71 9.96
C SER A 124 -2.57 -20.58 8.57
N THR A 125 -2.80 -21.75 7.96
CA THR A 125 -3.43 -22.00 6.67
C THR A 125 -4.80 -21.33 6.56
N PRO A 126 -5.19 -20.76 5.40
CA PRO A 126 -6.58 -20.35 5.19
C PRO A 126 -7.45 -21.61 5.12
N GLN A 127 -8.39 -21.76 6.06
CA GLN A 127 -9.48 -22.72 5.90
C GLN A 127 -10.57 -22.08 5.04
N SER A 128 -10.89 -22.82 3.97
CA SER A 128 -12.08 -22.90 3.12
C SER A 128 -13.10 -21.75 3.15
#